data_AF-A0AAF5I3Y0-F1
#
_entry.id   AF-A0AAF5I3Y0-F1
#
_cell.length_a   1.000
_cell.length_b   1.000
_cell.length_c   1.000
_cell.angle_alpha   90.00
_cell.angle_beta   90.00
_cell.angle_gamma   90.00
#
_symmetry.space_group_name_H-M   'P 1'
#
loop_
_entity.id
_entity.type
_entity.pdbx_description
1 polymer ?
#
loop_
_entity_poly.entity_id
_entity_poly.type
_entity_poly.pdbx_seq_one_letter_code
_entity_poly.pdbx_strand_id
1 'polypeptide(L)'
;MIGLTFILSIISTTLVSLSFSCGSFNCRPYGNKARITYEVEPSLYLTYNPTYTRVNGQHSSSSSLANSLNQLATNEIYELVSSENAAYVSYFTPNVKIEQFYLLSVEIIPSKCKNVNGTELVAYRDTYFVQNGLVMQRNEDTNCINGTLEYSRSSPAKTKLVYTIDIKIPTGQKLCYDHWTKMSEAIKDKITIDTNSNFLNTGTIERA
;
A
#
# COMPACT_ATOMS: atom_id res chain seq x y z
N MET A 1 -46.73 26.12 21.14
CA MET A 1 -45.89 24.92 21.38
C MET A 1 -45.19 24.43 20.09
N ILE A 2 -44.54 25.32 19.33
CA ILE A 2 -43.89 24.96 18.05
C ILE A 2 -42.36 24.83 18.18
N GLY A 3 -41.78 25.24 19.33
CA GLY A 3 -40.33 25.22 19.55
C GLY A 3 -39.74 23.88 19.99
N LEU A 4 -40.53 22.94 20.54
CA LEU A 4 -39.99 21.71 21.12
C LEU A 4 -39.74 20.62 20.07
N THR A 5 -40.55 20.57 19.00
CA THR A 5 -40.42 19.56 17.93
C THR A 5 -39.17 19.76 17.08
N PHE A 6 -38.71 21.00 16.92
CA PHE A 6 -37.52 21.31 16.11
C PHE A 6 -36.19 20.91 16.78
N ILE A 7 -36.15 20.94 18.12
CA ILE A 7 -34.93 20.56 18.87
C ILE A 7 -34.77 19.03 18.90
N LEU A 8 -35.88 18.29 18.97
CA LEU A 8 -35.86 16.81 18.93
C LEU A 8 -35.34 16.26 17.59
N SER A 9 -35.64 16.91 16.45
CA SER A 9 -35.10 16.47 15.16
C SER A 9 -33.58 16.61 15.05
N ILE A 10 -32.98 17.62 15.70
CA ILE A 10 -31.52 17.83 15.67
C ILE A 10 -30.82 16.75 16.52
N ILE A 11 -31.38 16.42 17.69
CA ILE A 11 -30.79 15.41 18.58
C ILE A 11 -30.87 14.00 17.95
N SER A 12 -31.97 13.68 17.25
CA SER A 12 -32.08 12.38 16.56
C SER A 12 -31.09 12.20 15.40
N THR A 13 -30.63 13.28 14.76
CA THR A 13 -29.58 13.17 13.72
C THR A 13 -28.17 13.04 14.29
N THR A 14 -27.90 13.50 15.51
CA THR A 14 -26.57 13.39 16.14
C THR A 14 -26.22 11.99 16.66
N LEU A 15 -27.20 11.09 16.72
CA LEU A 15 -27.04 9.70 17.18
C LEU A 15 -26.97 8.68 16.04
N VAL A 16 -26.79 9.12 14.79
CA VAL A 16 -26.30 8.22 13.75
C VAL A 16 -24.84 7.95 14.09
N SER A 17 -24.61 6.98 14.99
CA SER A 17 -23.37 6.22 15.01
C SER A 17 -23.05 5.92 13.55
N LEU A 18 -21.89 6.37 13.06
CA LEU A 18 -21.34 5.92 11.80
C LEU A 18 -21.13 4.42 11.92
N SER A 19 -22.21 3.68 11.73
CA SER A 19 -22.26 2.26 11.59
C SER A 19 -21.76 1.98 10.19
N PHE A 20 -20.44 2.09 10.00
CA PHE A 20 -19.74 0.96 9.42
C PHE A 20 -20.25 -0.26 10.16
N SER A 21 -20.79 -1.25 9.45
CA SER A 21 -21.41 -2.41 10.10
C SER A 21 -20.36 -3.24 10.88
N CYS A 22 -20.06 -2.81 12.09
CA CYS A 22 -19.79 -3.69 13.21
C CYS A 22 -21.17 -3.86 13.81
N GLY A 23 -21.73 -5.07 13.74
CA GLY A 23 -23.11 -5.35 14.13
C GLY A 23 -23.48 -4.76 15.49
N SER A 24 -24.77 -4.74 15.80
CA SER A 24 -25.23 -4.34 17.13
C SER A 24 -24.44 -5.10 18.20
N PHE A 25 -23.76 -4.33 19.06
CA PHE A 25 -22.99 -4.71 20.26
C PHE A 25 -21.48 -4.99 20.07
N ASN A 26 -20.67 -4.03 20.56
CA ASN A 26 -19.23 -4.11 20.89
C ASN A 26 -18.14 -3.71 19.87
N CYS A 27 -18.34 -2.67 19.05
CA CYS A 27 -17.15 -2.00 18.49
C CYS A 27 -16.53 -1.00 19.46
N ARG A 28 -15.51 -1.44 20.23
CA ARG A 28 -14.78 -0.55 21.14
C ARG A 28 -14.03 0.53 20.35
N PRO A 29 -14.16 1.82 20.72
CA PRO A 29 -13.39 2.89 20.09
C PRO A 29 -11.88 2.59 20.09
N TYR A 30 -11.28 2.60 18.90
CA TYR A 30 -9.84 2.45 18.71
C TYR A 30 -9.17 3.83 18.61
N GLY A 31 -9.66 4.66 17.69
CA GLY A 31 -9.12 5.98 17.41
C GLY A 31 -9.35 6.37 15.95
N ASN A 32 -9.14 7.64 15.65
CA ASN A 32 -9.25 8.19 14.29
C ASN A 32 -7.91 8.28 13.57
N LYS A 33 -6.84 7.83 14.21
CA LYS A 33 -5.51 7.79 13.64
C LYS A 33 -4.89 6.42 13.85
N ALA A 34 -4.38 5.82 12.78
CA ALA A 34 -3.73 4.53 12.81
C ALA A 34 -2.51 4.50 11.89
N ARG A 35 -1.53 3.67 12.26
CA ARG A 35 -0.39 3.29 11.44
C ARG A 35 -0.62 1.88 10.92
N ILE A 36 -0.53 1.69 9.61
CA ILE A 36 -0.72 0.41 8.94
C ILE A 36 0.57 0.04 8.22
N THR A 37 1.16 -1.11 8.58
CA THR A 37 2.41 -1.59 7.99
C THR A 37 2.22 -2.88 7.22
N TYR A 38 2.53 -2.85 5.92
CA TYR A 38 2.57 -4.01 5.05
C TYR A 38 4.00 -4.46 4.79
N GLU A 39 4.21 -5.76 4.71
CA GLU A 39 5.43 -6.36 4.16
C GLU A 39 5.12 -6.91 2.77
N VAL A 40 5.90 -6.51 1.76
CA VAL A 40 5.55 -6.72 0.36
C VAL A 40 6.76 -7.21 -0.42
N GLU A 41 6.54 -8.20 -1.28
CA GLU A 41 7.40 -8.53 -2.42
C GLU A 41 6.93 -7.71 -3.62
N PRO A 42 7.65 -6.64 -4.01
CA PRO A 42 7.10 -5.67 -4.94
C PRO A 42 7.25 -6.14 -6.39
N SER A 43 6.28 -5.81 -7.23
CA SER A 43 6.49 -5.65 -8.67
C SER A 43 7.13 -4.30 -8.98
N LEU A 44 7.49 -4.05 -10.24
CA LEU A 44 8.08 -2.77 -10.65
C LEU A 44 7.21 -1.55 -10.29
N TYR A 45 5.88 -1.71 -10.29
CA TYR A 45 4.92 -0.65 -9.96
C TYR A 45 5.00 -0.16 -8.51
N LEU A 46 5.57 -0.96 -7.60
CA LEU A 46 5.82 -0.57 -6.21
C LEU A 46 7.28 -0.17 -5.96
N THR A 47 8.01 0.18 -7.01
CA THR A 47 9.40 0.64 -6.91
C THR A 47 9.59 1.98 -7.60
N TYR A 48 10.71 2.63 -7.29
CA TYR A 48 11.16 3.80 -8.04
C TYR A 48 12.60 3.65 -8.51
N ASN A 49 12.94 4.40 -9.55
CA ASN A 49 14.31 4.55 -10.02
C ASN A 49 14.52 6.00 -10.50
N PRO A 50 15.40 6.78 -9.84
CA PRO A 50 15.66 8.16 -10.22
C PRO A 50 16.50 8.31 -11.50
N THR A 51 17.09 7.23 -12.02
CA THR A 51 17.96 7.29 -13.20
C THR A 51 17.17 7.30 -14.51
N TYR A 52 17.86 7.63 -15.61
CA TYR A 52 17.33 7.54 -16.97
C TYR A 52 17.20 6.09 -17.47
N THR A 53 17.86 5.13 -16.81
CA THR A 53 17.78 3.68 -17.11
C THR A 53 16.53 3.02 -16.51
N ARG A 54 15.61 3.81 -15.95
CA ARG A 54 14.34 3.35 -15.39
C ARG A 54 13.54 2.51 -16.38
N VAL A 55 13.04 1.37 -15.91
CA VAL A 55 12.20 0.46 -16.69
C VAL A 55 10.73 0.87 -16.61
N ASN A 56 9.94 0.56 -17.63
CA ASN A 56 8.50 0.77 -17.63
C ASN A 56 7.85 0.16 -16.37
N GLY A 57 6.89 0.88 -15.80
CA GLY A 57 6.19 0.51 -14.57
C GLY A 57 6.81 1.09 -13.31
N GLN A 58 8.10 1.46 -13.30
CA GLN A 58 8.70 2.12 -12.14
C GLN A 58 8.34 3.61 -12.05
N HIS A 59 8.23 4.12 -10.83
CA HIS A 59 8.12 5.55 -10.59
C HIS A 59 9.47 6.26 -10.73
N SER A 60 9.44 7.55 -11.06
CA SER A 60 10.66 8.36 -11.24
C SER A 60 11.34 8.77 -9.93
N SER A 61 10.64 8.71 -8.80
CA SER A 61 11.17 9.08 -7.50
C SER A 61 10.34 8.48 -6.36
N SER A 62 10.91 8.45 -5.16
CA SER A 62 10.19 8.04 -3.95
C SER A 62 8.92 8.88 -3.73
N SER A 63 8.99 10.19 -3.97
CA SER A 63 7.83 11.08 -3.81
C SER A 63 6.74 10.83 -4.86
N SER A 64 7.12 10.49 -6.10
CA SER A 64 6.15 10.11 -7.14
C SER A 64 5.40 8.82 -6.77
N LEU A 65 6.13 7.80 -6.31
CA LEU A 65 5.53 6.55 -5.81
C LEU A 65 4.64 6.82 -4.60
N ALA A 66 5.13 7.59 -3.62
CA ALA A 66 4.37 7.93 -2.42
C ALA A 66 3.07 8.67 -2.72
N ASN A 67 3.09 9.62 -3.66
CA ASN A 67 1.88 10.33 -4.08
C ASN A 67 0.85 9.38 -4.71
N SER A 68 1.29 8.47 -5.58
CA SER A 68 0.43 7.45 -6.19
C SER A 68 -0.21 6.55 -5.14
N LEU A 69 0.59 6.07 -4.18
CA LEU A 69 0.13 5.21 -3.09
C LEU A 69 -0.82 5.93 -2.11
N ASN A 70 -0.54 7.19 -1.78
CA ASN A 70 -1.43 8.02 -0.96
C ASN A 70 -2.78 8.24 -1.65
N GLN A 71 -2.77 8.53 -2.96
CA GLN A 71 -4.00 8.73 -3.75
C GLN A 71 -4.81 7.43 -3.83
N LEU A 72 -4.18 6.31 -4.12
CA LEU A 72 -4.83 5.00 -4.16
C LEU A 72 -5.51 4.70 -2.82
N ALA A 73 -4.78 4.80 -1.71
CA ALA A 73 -5.33 4.54 -0.39
C ALA A 73 -6.45 5.51 0.00
N THR A 74 -6.32 6.79 -0.37
CA THR A 74 -7.37 7.79 -0.15
C THR A 74 -8.65 7.45 -0.91
N ASN A 75 -8.53 7.09 -2.19
CA ASN A 75 -9.67 6.71 -3.03
C ASN A 75 -10.35 5.46 -2.49
N GLU A 76 -9.57 4.44 -2.11
CA GLU A 76 -10.10 3.19 -1.58
C GLU A 76 -10.86 3.39 -0.25
N ILE A 77 -10.36 4.27 0.63
CA ILE A 77 -11.09 4.63 1.85
C ILE A 77 -12.44 5.30 1.50
N TYR A 78 -12.47 6.20 0.52
CA TYR A 78 -13.71 6.83 0.08
C TYR A 78 -14.67 5.84 -0.59
N GLU A 79 -14.18 4.92 -1.41
CA GLU A 79 -14.97 3.86 -2.05
C GLU A 79 -15.58 2.94 -0.99
N LEU A 80 -14.80 2.51 0.00
CA LEU A 80 -15.28 1.70 1.12
C LEU A 80 -16.39 2.43 1.90
N VAL A 81 -16.17 3.69 2.29
CA VAL A 81 -17.18 4.50 3.00
C VAL A 81 -18.45 4.66 2.16
N SER A 82 -18.29 4.96 0.87
CA SER A 82 -19.41 5.13 -0.06
C SER A 82 -20.22 3.84 -0.24
N SER A 83 -19.56 2.68 -0.26
CA SER A 83 -20.21 1.37 -0.39
C SER A 83 -21.09 1.01 0.80
N GLU A 84 -20.73 1.48 2.01
CA GLU A 84 -21.54 1.30 3.21
C GLU A 84 -22.68 2.32 3.26
N ASN A 85 -22.39 3.60 2.98
CA ASN A 85 -23.39 4.64 2.77
C ASN A 85 -22.77 5.87 2.08
N ALA A 86 -23.25 6.20 0.88
CA ALA A 86 -22.80 7.37 0.13
C ALA A 86 -22.92 8.70 0.91
N ALA A 87 -23.89 8.83 1.82
CA ALA A 87 -24.05 10.02 2.66
C ALA A 87 -22.94 10.17 3.71
N TYR A 88 -22.20 9.09 4.03
CA TYR A 88 -21.11 9.14 4.99
C TYR A 88 -19.87 9.80 4.42
N VAL A 89 -19.65 9.76 3.10
CA VAL A 89 -18.45 10.32 2.46
C VAL A 89 -18.17 11.76 2.89
N SER A 90 -19.19 12.61 3.01
CA SER A 90 -19.03 14.01 3.45
C SER A 90 -18.58 14.18 4.91
N TYR A 91 -18.71 13.15 5.74
CA TYR A 91 -18.29 13.14 7.14
C TYR A 91 -16.91 12.50 7.35
N PHE A 92 -16.27 12.01 6.28
CA PHE A 92 -14.95 11.40 6.33
C PHE A 92 -13.96 12.27 5.56
N THR A 93 -12.95 12.80 6.25
CA THR A 93 -11.79 13.40 5.58
C THR A 93 -10.53 12.63 5.94
N PRO A 94 -10.14 11.60 5.16
CA PRO A 94 -8.88 10.91 5.33
C PRO A 94 -7.70 11.82 4.95
N ASN A 95 -6.70 11.85 5.82
CA ASN A 95 -5.36 12.38 5.55
C ASN A 95 -4.40 11.19 5.57
N VAL A 96 -4.06 10.70 4.39
CA VAL A 96 -3.18 9.54 4.20
C VAL A 96 -1.76 10.01 3.93
N LYS A 97 -0.79 9.44 4.65
CA LYS A 97 0.64 9.64 4.42
C LYS A 97 1.35 8.29 4.42
N ILE A 98 2.25 8.08 3.48
CA ILE A 98 3.15 6.92 3.47
C ILE A 98 4.59 7.35 3.78
N GLU A 99 5.29 6.55 4.59
CA GLU A 99 6.69 6.78 4.92
C GLU A 99 7.61 6.44 3.73
N GLN A 100 8.13 7.47 3.07
CA GLN A 100 8.98 7.36 1.87
C GLN A 100 10.30 6.62 2.10
N PHE A 101 10.80 6.57 3.33
CA PHE A 101 12.06 5.93 3.68
C PHE A 101 12.04 4.41 3.41
N TYR A 102 10.88 3.77 3.53
CA TYR A 102 10.74 2.34 3.32
C TYR A 102 10.48 1.96 1.86
N LEU A 103 10.29 2.93 0.96
CA LEU A 103 10.03 2.66 -0.45
C LEU A 103 11.32 2.22 -1.15
N LEU A 104 11.20 1.20 -2.00
CA LEU A 104 12.36 0.53 -2.60
C LEU A 104 12.82 1.25 -3.88
N SER A 105 14.07 1.74 -3.86
CA SER A 105 14.79 2.20 -5.04
C SER A 105 15.46 1.01 -5.72
N VAL A 106 15.11 0.71 -6.97
CA VAL A 106 15.74 -0.42 -7.70
C VAL A 106 16.20 -0.02 -9.09
N GLU A 107 17.44 -0.34 -9.41
CA GLU A 107 17.94 -0.39 -10.78
C GLU A 107 17.90 -1.84 -11.27
N ILE A 108 17.20 -2.08 -12.37
CA ILE A 108 17.01 -3.41 -12.94
C ILE A 108 18.15 -3.71 -13.92
N ILE A 109 18.96 -4.71 -13.61
CA ILE A 109 19.98 -5.24 -14.51
C ILE A 109 19.44 -6.54 -15.13
N PRO A 110 19.15 -6.58 -16.45
CA PRO A 110 18.63 -7.78 -17.09
C PRO A 110 19.62 -8.95 -17.03
N SER A 111 19.14 -10.15 -16.74
CA SER A 111 19.94 -11.38 -16.80
C SER A 111 20.10 -11.85 -18.26
N LYS A 112 20.97 -11.20 -19.04
CA LYS A 112 21.28 -11.55 -20.43
C LYS A 112 22.79 -11.71 -20.62
N CYS A 113 23.21 -12.85 -21.16
CA CYS A 113 24.58 -13.04 -21.64
C CYS A 113 24.84 -12.11 -22.83
N LYS A 114 25.98 -11.40 -22.82
CA LYS A 114 26.44 -10.64 -24.01
C LYS A 114 27.41 -11.47 -24.83
N ASN A 115 28.22 -12.28 -24.15
CA ASN A 115 29.21 -13.15 -24.78
C ASN A 115 28.68 -14.59 -24.92
N VAL A 116 28.87 -15.19 -26.09
CA VAL A 116 28.53 -16.59 -26.38
C VAL A 116 29.68 -17.54 -26.03
N ASN A 117 30.92 -17.04 -25.94
CA ASN A 117 32.11 -17.86 -25.72
C ASN A 117 32.85 -17.42 -24.45
N GLY A 118 33.06 -18.33 -23.49
CA GLY A 118 33.78 -18.04 -22.25
C GLY A 118 32.89 -17.59 -21.09
N THR A 119 33.52 -17.09 -20.02
CA THR A 119 32.84 -16.69 -18.78
C THR A 119 32.69 -15.17 -18.72
N GLU A 120 31.49 -14.69 -18.43
CA GLU A 120 31.15 -13.27 -18.28
C GLU A 120 30.39 -13.05 -16.99
N LEU A 121 30.77 -12.03 -16.21
CA LEU A 121 29.96 -11.54 -15.11
C LEU A 121 28.83 -10.66 -15.67
N VAL A 122 27.58 -11.12 -15.57
CA VAL A 122 26.40 -10.41 -16.09
C VAL A 122 25.94 -9.33 -15.11
N ALA A 123 25.88 -9.67 -13.82
CA ALA A 123 25.46 -8.75 -12.77
C ALA A 123 26.05 -9.18 -11.43
N TYR A 124 26.45 -8.20 -10.62
CA TYR A 124 26.90 -8.46 -9.26
C TYR A 124 25.73 -8.91 -8.36
N ARG A 125 26.07 -9.58 -7.27
CA ARG A 125 25.18 -9.78 -6.11
C ARG A 125 24.58 -8.45 -5.63
N ASP A 126 23.50 -8.54 -4.89
CA ASP A 126 22.71 -7.42 -4.35
C ASP A 126 22.02 -6.54 -5.40
N THR A 127 22.21 -6.79 -6.70
CA THR A 127 21.49 -6.11 -7.78
C THR A 127 20.13 -6.74 -8.06
N TYR A 128 19.24 -6.01 -8.75
CA TYR A 128 17.86 -6.43 -8.97
C TYR A 128 17.60 -6.88 -10.42
N PHE A 129 16.63 -7.78 -10.56
CA PHE A 129 16.02 -8.16 -11.85
C PHE A 129 14.54 -8.47 -11.66
N VAL A 130 13.81 -8.72 -12.76
CA VAL A 130 12.39 -9.09 -12.71
C VAL A 130 12.23 -10.55 -13.10
N GLN A 131 11.47 -11.30 -12.31
CA GLN A 131 11.09 -12.69 -12.59
C GLN A 131 9.64 -12.90 -12.17
N ASN A 132 8.84 -13.52 -13.03
CA ASN A 132 7.41 -13.79 -12.76
C ASN A 132 6.64 -12.54 -12.30
N GLY A 133 7.00 -11.36 -12.83
CA GLY A 133 6.36 -10.08 -12.49
C GLY A 133 6.84 -9.43 -11.18
N LEU A 134 7.65 -10.12 -10.37
CA LEU A 134 8.19 -9.59 -9.11
C LEU A 134 9.65 -9.16 -9.25
N VAL A 135 10.04 -8.20 -8.42
CA VAL A 135 11.43 -7.78 -8.30
C VAL A 135 12.18 -8.78 -7.45
N MET A 136 13.24 -9.33 -8.00
CA MET A 136 14.14 -10.29 -7.36
C MET A 136 15.47 -9.61 -7.06
N GLN A 137 16.05 -9.91 -5.90
CA GLN A 137 17.42 -9.54 -5.55
C GLN A 137 18.35 -10.74 -5.74
N ARG A 138 19.51 -10.50 -6.35
CA ARG A 138 20.56 -11.51 -6.50
C ARG A 138 21.29 -11.70 -5.18
N ASN A 139 21.38 -12.94 -4.70
CA ASN A 139 22.14 -13.28 -3.50
C ASN A 139 23.61 -13.61 -3.83
N GLU A 140 23.86 -13.96 -5.09
CA GLU A 140 25.17 -14.30 -5.64
C GLU A 140 25.34 -13.59 -6.99
N ASP A 141 26.59 -13.44 -7.43
CA ASP A 141 26.90 -12.92 -8.75
C ASP A 141 26.23 -13.78 -9.84
N THR A 142 25.59 -13.14 -10.81
CA THR A 142 25.06 -13.84 -11.98
C THR A 142 26.14 -13.89 -13.04
N ASN A 143 26.62 -15.09 -13.34
CA ASN A 143 27.60 -15.34 -14.39
C ASN A 143 26.94 -15.98 -15.61
N CYS A 144 27.56 -15.80 -16.75
CA CYS A 144 27.31 -16.54 -17.97
C CYS A 144 28.53 -17.39 -18.29
N ILE A 145 28.33 -18.65 -18.65
CA ILE A 145 29.39 -19.55 -19.14
C ILE A 145 28.97 -20.06 -20.52
N ASN A 146 29.79 -19.79 -21.54
CA ASN A 146 29.56 -20.23 -22.92
C ASN A 146 28.13 -19.90 -23.40
N GLY A 147 27.69 -18.67 -23.17
CA GLY A 147 26.36 -18.19 -23.57
C GLY A 147 25.19 -18.72 -22.73
N THR A 148 25.44 -19.57 -21.74
CA THR A 148 24.42 -20.06 -20.80
C THR A 148 24.47 -19.27 -19.51
N LEU A 149 23.34 -18.69 -19.11
CA LEU A 149 23.20 -18.05 -17.80
C LEU A 149 23.29 -19.12 -16.71
N GLU A 150 24.26 -19.00 -15.81
CA GLU A 150 24.23 -19.78 -14.58
C GLU A 150 23.12 -19.24 -13.69
N TYR A 151 22.21 -20.11 -13.26
CA TYR A 151 21.15 -19.73 -12.33
C TYR A 151 21.76 -19.43 -10.96
N SER A 152 22.11 -18.16 -10.75
CA SER A 152 22.55 -17.62 -9.46
C SER A 152 21.39 -17.65 -8.45
N ARG A 153 21.71 -17.91 -7.18
CA ARG A 153 20.71 -17.81 -6.11
C ARG A 153 20.13 -16.40 -6.06
N SER A 154 18.81 -16.33 -5.95
CA SER A 154 18.07 -15.08 -5.80
C SER A 154 16.90 -15.27 -4.85
N SER A 155 16.40 -14.17 -4.30
CA SER A 155 15.20 -14.14 -3.48
C SER A 155 14.33 -12.94 -3.85
N PRO A 156 13.01 -13.01 -3.62
CA PRO A 156 12.15 -11.85 -3.78
C PRO A 156 12.70 -10.66 -2.99
N ALA A 157 12.76 -9.50 -3.63
CA ALA A 157 13.04 -8.26 -2.92
C ALA A 157 11.92 -8.02 -1.90
N LYS A 158 12.25 -7.38 -0.77
CA LYS A 158 11.27 -7.07 0.27
C LYS A 158 11.26 -5.58 0.53
N THR A 159 10.07 -5.03 0.67
CA THR A 159 9.84 -3.63 1.02
C THR A 159 8.74 -3.52 2.07
N LYS A 160 8.67 -2.37 2.74
CA LYS A 160 7.55 -2.05 3.63
C LYS A 160 6.74 -0.90 3.05
N LEU A 161 5.42 -1.01 3.13
CA LEU A 161 4.51 0.11 2.90
C LEU A 161 3.95 0.50 4.25
N VAL A 162 4.32 1.68 4.74
CA VAL A 162 3.95 2.14 6.07
C VAL A 162 3.09 3.39 5.93
N TYR A 163 1.79 3.22 6.11
CA TYR A 163 0.82 4.31 6.09
C TYR A 163 0.58 4.84 7.50
N THR A 164 0.44 6.15 7.62
CA THR A 164 -0.26 6.82 8.72
C THR A 164 -1.53 7.43 8.14
N ILE A 165 -2.68 7.04 8.67
CA ILE A 165 -3.98 7.49 8.22
C ILE A 165 -4.65 8.20 9.38
N ASP A 166 -5.02 9.46 9.18
CA ASP A 166 -5.75 10.28 10.15
C ASP A 166 -7.09 10.71 9.53
N ILE A 167 -8.20 10.29 10.13
CA ILE A 167 -9.56 10.51 9.63
C ILE A 167 -10.25 11.55 10.49
N LYS A 168 -10.56 12.70 9.90
CA LYS A 168 -11.39 13.70 10.57
C LYS A 168 -12.86 13.34 10.42
N ILE A 169 -13.54 13.20 11.56
CA ILE A 169 -14.98 12.98 11.67
C ILE A 169 -15.60 14.15 12.44
N PRO A 170 -16.38 15.03 11.80
CA PRO A 170 -16.93 16.23 12.45
C PRO A 170 -17.80 15.96 13.69
N THR A 171 -18.45 14.79 13.74
CA THR A 171 -19.32 14.39 14.86
C THR A 171 -18.55 13.93 16.10
N GLY A 172 -17.22 13.87 16.05
CA GLY A 172 -16.38 13.44 17.17
C GLY A 172 -16.37 11.92 17.43
N GLN A 173 -17.04 11.15 16.58
CA GLN A 173 -17.04 9.69 16.64
C GLN A 173 -15.64 9.13 16.38
N LYS A 174 -15.39 7.92 16.90
CA LYS A 174 -14.11 7.23 16.78
C LYS A 174 -14.29 5.93 16.04
N LEU A 175 -13.37 5.66 15.11
CA LEU A 175 -13.29 4.36 14.46
C LEU A 175 -12.86 3.29 15.46
N CYS A 176 -13.38 2.09 15.28
CA CYS A 176 -12.93 0.91 16.01
C CYS A 176 -11.94 0.10 15.16
N TYR A 177 -11.37 -0.94 15.76
CA TYR A 177 -10.32 -1.74 15.13
C TYR A 177 -10.81 -2.40 13.82
N ASP A 178 -12.04 -2.90 13.81
CA ASP A 178 -12.61 -3.56 12.63
C ASP A 178 -12.75 -2.62 11.42
N HIS A 179 -13.02 -1.33 11.63
CA HIS A 179 -13.01 -0.33 10.55
C HIS A 179 -11.61 -0.19 9.95
N TRP A 180 -10.59 -0.16 10.81
CA TRP A 180 -9.21 -0.12 10.36
C TRP A 180 -8.81 -1.41 9.62
N THR A 181 -9.28 -2.57 10.07
CA THR A 181 -9.08 -3.85 9.38
C THR A 181 -9.69 -3.82 7.98
N LYS A 182 -10.97 -3.42 7.85
CA LYS A 182 -11.63 -3.28 6.54
C LYS A 182 -10.87 -2.32 5.61
N MET A 183 -10.42 -1.17 6.12
CA MET A 183 -9.60 -0.23 5.34
C MET A 183 -8.25 -0.84 4.94
N SER A 184 -7.58 -1.54 5.86
CA SER A 184 -6.29 -2.20 5.60
C SER A 184 -6.39 -3.25 4.50
N GLU A 185 -7.44 -4.05 4.54
CA GLU A 185 -7.73 -5.09 3.53
C GLU A 185 -8.07 -4.47 2.18
N ALA A 186 -8.97 -3.49 2.14
CA ALA A 186 -9.34 -2.81 0.90
C ALA A 186 -8.12 -2.18 0.19
N ILE A 187 -7.27 -1.45 0.94
CA ILE A 187 -6.04 -0.85 0.39
C ILE A 187 -5.09 -1.94 -0.14
N LYS A 188 -4.88 -3.02 0.63
CA LYS A 188 -4.02 -4.14 0.23
C LYS A 188 -4.54 -4.78 -1.06
N ASP A 189 -5.82 -5.10 -1.11
CA ASP A 189 -6.44 -5.80 -2.23
C ASP A 189 -6.36 -4.95 -3.49
N LYS A 190 -6.63 -3.64 -3.37
CA LYS A 190 -6.50 -2.69 -4.47
C LYS A 190 -5.08 -2.63 -5.01
N ILE A 191 -4.06 -2.52 -4.14
CA ILE A 191 -2.66 -2.53 -4.57
C ILE A 191 -2.30 -3.87 -5.23
N THR A 192 -2.75 -5.00 -4.66
CA THR A 192 -2.49 -6.33 -5.19
C THR A 192 -3.04 -6.48 -6.61
N ILE A 193 -4.27 -6.03 -6.86
CA ILE A 193 -4.92 -6.05 -8.18
C ILE A 193 -4.18 -5.14 -9.17
N ASP A 194 -3.88 -3.90 -8.77
CA ASP A 194 -3.32 -2.89 -9.67
C ASP A 194 -1.84 -3.17 -10.01
N THR A 195 -1.08 -3.80 -9.12
CA THR A 195 0.37 -3.97 -9.29
C THR A 195 0.83 -5.41 -9.44
N ASN A 196 -0.01 -6.39 -9.11
CA ASN A 196 0.35 -7.81 -9.03
C ASN A 196 1.56 -8.07 -8.08
N SER A 197 1.70 -7.26 -7.03
CA SER A 197 2.70 -7.44 -5.98
C SER A 197 2.20 -8.44 -4.95
N ASN A 198 3.10 -9.14 -4.26
CA ASN A 198 2.72 -10.14 -3.26
C ASN A 198 2.84 -9.58 -1.84
N PHE A 199 1.75 -9.58 -1.08
CA PHE A 199 1.72 -9.11 0.30
C PHE A 199 1.93 -10.27 1.27
N LEU A 200 2.95 -10.16 2.12
CA LEU A 200 3.33 -11.18 3.10
C LEU A 200 2.47 -11.14 4.38
N ASN A 201 1.67 -10.08 4.55
CA ASN A 201 0.73 -9.91 5.66
C ASN A 201 -0.57 -9.22 5.20
N THR A 202 -1.52 -9.02 6.11
CA THR A 202 -2.78 -8.25 5.89
C THR A 202 -2.69 -6.78 6.31
N GLY A 203 -1.52 -6.36 6.80
CA GLY A 203 -1.28 -5.05 7.41
C GLY A 203 -1.33 -5.11 8.94
N THR A 204 -0.22 -4.73 9.59
CA THR A 204 -0.18 -4.57 11.05
C THR A 204 -0.75 -3.20 11.41
N ILE A 205 -1.80 -3.17 12.23
CA ILE A 205 -2.52 -1.95 12.62
C ILE A 205 -2.11 -1.53 14.03
N GLU A 206 -1.55 -0.34 14.15
CA GLU A 206 -1.09 0.26 15.40
C GLU A 206 -1.77 1.61 15.62
N ARG A 207 -1.96 2.01 16.88
CA ARG A 207 -2.36 3.39 17.19
C ARG A 207 -1.20 4.32 16.88
N ALA A 208 -1.51 5.48 16.31
CA ALA A 208 -0.53 6.52 15.95
C ALA A 208 -0.90 7.90 16.49
#